data_AF-W1DUC0-F1
#
_entry.id   AF-W1DUC0-F1
#
_cell.length_a   1.000
_cell.length_b   1.000
_cell.length_c   1.000
_cell.angle_alpha   90.00
_cell.angle_beta   90.00
_cell.angle_gamma   90.00
#
_symmetry.space_group_name_H-M   'P 1'
#
loop_
_entity.id
_entity.type
_entity.pdbx_description
1 polymer ?
#
loop_
_entity_poly.entity_id
_entity_poly.type
_entity_poly.pdbx_seq_one_letter_code
_entity_poly.pdbx_strand_id
1 'polypeptide(L)'
;MSKLKAIADLQENLSVADQGKDTGILILSYLGDDPLKIKNIVDSISENYLAQNISRQAAQDEKSLEFLNKQLPMVRSDLDSAEDKLNDFRKRNDSVDLSLEAKSVLDQIVNVDNQLNELTFRESEISQLYTKEHPTYKALMEKRKTLQDERGKLNKRVATMPETQQEILRLSRDVESGRAVYMQLLNRQQELNIAKSSAIGNVRIIDSAVTQHKPVKPKKIIVVLAGLFIGLVISVSLVLVRILLRKGIETPEQLEELGINVYASIPVSESNPKNVIAKTTK
;
A
#
# COMPACT_ATOMS: atom_id res chain seq x y z
N MET A 1 -18.43 -27.28 3.54
CA MET A 1 -18.48 -25.81 3.72
C MET A 1 -18.94 -25.18 2.41
N SER A 2 -19.88 -24.24 2.42
CA SER A 2 -20.19 -23.44 1.22
C SER A 2 -19.01 -22.52 0.90
N LYS A 3 -18.72 -22.27 -0.38
CA LYS A 3 -17.64 -21.38 -0.84
C LYS A 3 -17.72 -20.01 -0.20
N LEU A 4 -18.92 -19.45 -0.07
CA LEU A 4 -19.15 -18.14 0.55
C LEU A 4 -18.76 -18.13 2.03
N LYS A 5 -19.04 -19.21 2.76
CA LYS A 5 -18.66 -19.33 4.17
C LYS A 5 -17.14 -19.38 4.32
N ALA A 6 -16.45 -20.14 3.47
CA ALA A 6 -14.99 -20.20 3.50
C ALA A 6 -14.33 -18.84 3.20
N ILE A 7 -14.91 -18.05 2.27
CA ILE A 7 -14.42 -16.69 1.98
C ILE A 7 -14.65 -15.77 3.17
N ALA A 8 -15.83 -15.79 3.77
CA ALA A 8 -16.14 -14.97 4.94
C ALA A 8 -15.22 -15.32 6.13
N ASP A 9 -15.04 -16.61 6.41
CA ASP A 9 -14.14 -17.10 7.48
C ASP A 9 -12.70 -16.63 7.24
N LEU A 10 -12.23 -16.63 5.98
CA LEU A 10 -10.91 -16.11 5.63
C LEU A 10 -10.82 -14.59 5.82
N GLN A 11 -11.82 -13.83 5.38
CA GLN A 11 -11.83 -12.37 5.53
C GLN A 11 -11.88 -11.91 6.99
N GLU A 12 -12.57 -12.64 7.86
CA GLU A 12 -12.67 -12.29 9.28
C GLU A 12 -11.40 -12.63 10.07
N ASN A 13 -10.74 -13.75 9.74
CA ASN A 13 -9.63 -14.29 10.53
C ASN A 13 -8.23 -14.03 9.94
N LEU A 14 -8.13 -13.62 8.67
CA LEU A 14 -6.86 -13.21 8.05
C LEU A 14 -6.61 -11.72 8.32
N SER A 15 -5.45 -11.42 8.87
CA SER A 15 -4.95 -10.06 9.04
C SER A 15 -3.67 -9.88 8.24
N VAL A 16 -3.57 -8.76 7.54
CA VAL A 16 -2.38 -8.34 6.80
C VAL A 16 -1.94 -7.00 7.36
N ALA A 17 -0.70 -6.92 7.83
CA ALA A 17 -0.14 -5.71 8.44
C ALA A 17 1.28 -5.43 7.94
N ASP A 18 1.61 -4.16 7.76
CA ASP A 18 2.98 -3.73 7.45
C ASP A 18 3.88 -3.86 8.68
N GLN A 19 5.09 -4.40 8.47
CA GLN A 19 6.12 -4.48 9.50
C GLN A 19 6.92 -3.17 9.57
N GLY A 20 6.31 -2.12 10.12
CA GLY A 20 6.94 -0.79 10.28
C GLY A 20 6.60 0.19 9.15
N LYS A 21 7.11 1.42 9.24
CA LYS A 21 6.91 2.45 8.21
C LYS A 21 7.89 2.22 7.05
N ASP A 22 7.37 2.16 5.84
CA ASP A 22 8.13 2.11 4.58
C ASP A 22 9.08 0.90 4.41
N THR A 23 8.81 -0.21 5.11
CA THR A 23 9.64 -1.43 4.98
C THR A 23 9.24 -2.29 3.78
N GLY A 24 8.00 -2.15 3.29
CA GLY A 24 7.45 -3.00 2.22
C GLY A 24 7.27 -4.47 2.62
N ILE A 25 7.38 -4.79 3.90
CA ILE A 25 7.23 -6.16 4.42
C ILE A 25 5.82 -6.32 4.97
N LEU A 26 5.07 -7.25 4.37
CA LEU A 26 3.74 -7.62 4.82
C LEU A 26 3.81 -8.87 5.70
N ILE A 27 3.24 -8.77 6.89
CA ILE A 27 3.02 -9.90 7.79
C ILE A 27 1.59 -10.40 7.58
N LEU A 28 1.47 -11.66 7.19
CA LEU A 28 0.19 -12.37 7.17
C LEU A 28 0.01 -13.12 8.48
N SER A 29 -1.17 -12.99 9.08
CA SER A 29 -1.53 -13.70 10.31
C SER A 29 -2.94 -14.27 10.17
N TYR A 30 -3.11 -15.54 10.55
CA TYR A 30 -4.41 -16.21 10.52
C TYR A 30 -4.73 -16.82 11.88
N LEU A 31 -5.93 -16.54 12.40
CA LEU A 31 -6.40 -17.08 13.67
C LEU A 31 -7.34 -18.28 13.42
N GLY A 32 -7.07 -19.40 14.07
CA GLY A 32 -7.91 -20.60 13.99
C GLY A 32 -7.54 -21.65 15.02
N ASP A 33 -8.32 -22.73 15.03
CA ASP A 33 -8.24 -23.75 16.10
C ASP A 33 -7.20 -24.84 15.86
N ASP A 34 -6.95 -25.19 14.59
CA ASP A 34 -6.04 -26.27 14.19
C ASP A 34 -4.71 -25.72 13.66
N PRO A 35 -3.59 -25.90 14.40
CA PRO A 35 -2.26 -25.43 14.00
C PRO A 35 -1.83 -25.87 12.60
N LEU A 36 -2.06 -27.14 12.22
CA LEU A 36 -1.63 -27.64 10.91
C LEU A 36 -2.45 -27.00 9.80
N LYS A 37 -3.76 -26.87 10.01
CA LYS A 37 -4.66 -26.25 9.04
C LYS A 37 -4.36 -24.76 8.85
N ILE A 38 -4.13 -24.00 9.93
CA ILE A 38 -3.82 -22.57 9.82
C ILE A 38 -2.49 -22.34 9.09
N LYS A 39 -1.47 -23.18 9.34
CA LYS A 39 -0.19 -23.12 8.63
C LYS A 39 -0.40 -23.29 7.13
N ASN A 40 -1.09 -24.37 6.75
CA ASN A 40 -1.34 -24.69 5.35
C ASN A 40 -2.18 -23.62 4.65
N ILE A 41 -3.13 -22.98 5.35
CA ILE A 41 -3.91 -21.87 4.80
C ILE A 41 -2.99 -20.68 4.46
N VAL A 42 -2.14 -20.26 5.40
CA VAL A 42 -1.25 -19.11 5.20
C VAL A 42 -0.19 -19.41 4.13
N ASP A 43 0.40 -20.60 4.15
CA ASP A 43 1.34 -21.06 3.12
C ASP A 43 0.66 -21.03 1.74
N SER A 44 -0.54 -21.61 1.62
CA SER A 44 -1.29 -21.63 0.35
C SER A 44 -1.65 -20.24 -0.15
N ILE A 45 -2.06 -19.33 0.74
CA ILE A 45 -2.36 -17.94 0.35
C ILE A 45 -1.11 -17.26 -0.20
N SER A 46 0.02 -17.43 0.48
CA SER A 46 1.29 -16.80 0.13
C SER A 46 1.83 -17.33 -1.20
N GLU A 47 1.78 -18.65 -1.40
CA GLU A 47 2.18 -19.30 -2.66
C GLU A 47 1.26 -18.91 -3.83
N ASN A 48 -0.06 -18.89 -3.62
CA ASN A 48 -1.00 -18.46 -4.67
C ASN A 48 -0.81 -16.99 -5.03
N TYR A 49 -0.56 -16.12 -4.04
CA TYR A 49 -0.28 -14.71 -4.28
C TYR A 49 1.03 -14.54 -5.07
N LEU A 50 2.09 -15.26 -4.71
CA LEU A 50 3.35 -15.28 -5.44
C LEU A 50 3.17 -15.77 -6.88
N ALA A 51 2.48 -16.89 -7.08
CA ALA A 51 2.22 -17.45 -8.41
C ALA A 51 1.39 -16.48 -9.27
N GLN A 52 0.36 -15.86 -8.69
CA GLN A 52 -0.43 -14.85 -9.38
C GLN A 52 0.41 -13.61 -9.73
N ASN A 53 1.30 -13.18 -8.83
CA ASN A 53 2.20 -12.06 -9.06
C ASN A 53 3.15 -12.33 -10.23
N ILE A 54 3.81 -13.49 -10.24
CA ILE A 54 4.69 -13.91 -11.34
C ILE A 54 3.91 -13.96 -12.66
N SER A 55 2.71 -14.55 -12.67
CA SER A 55 1.87 -14.64 -13.87
C SER A 55 1.46 -13.26 -14.40
N ARG A 56 1.06 -12.34 -13.51
CA ARG A 56 0.72 -10.96 -13.91
C ARG A 56 1.92 -10.20 -14.45
N GLN A 57 3.08 -10.33 -13.81
CA GLN A 57 4.32 -9.71 -14.25
C GLN A 57 4.73 -10.23 -15.64
N ALA A 58 4.73 -11.55 -15.82
CA ALA A 58 5.05 -12.18 -17.10
C ALA A 58 4.12 -11.70 -18.24
N ALA A 59 2.82 -11.59 -17.97
CA ALA A 59 1.85 -11.08 -18.94
C ALA A 59 2.09 -9.59 -19.29
N GLN A 60 2.55 -8.79 -18.33
CA GLN A 60 2.90 -7.38 -18.56
C GLN A 60 4.19 -7.24 -19.35
N ASP A 61 5.22 -8.02 -19.02
CA ASP A 61 6.50 -8.04 -19.71
C ASP A 61 6.32 -8.48 -21.17
N GLU A 62 5.45 -9.47 -21.41
CA GLU A 62 5.11 -9.93 -22.77
C GLU A 62 4.43 -8.83 -23.60
N LYS A 63 3.45 -8.11 -23.03
CA LYS A 63 2.83 -6.96 -23.72
C LYS A 63 3.85 -5.86 -24.02
N SER A 64 4.75 -5.60 -23.09
CA SER A 64 5.81 -4.59 -23.25
C SER A 64 6.79 -5.00 -24.34
N LEU A 65 7.18 -6.28 -24.39
CA LEU A 65 8.01 -6.85 -25.46
C LEU A 65 7.31 -6.78 -26.82
N GLU A 66 6.01 -7.08 -26.90
CA GLU A 66 5.25 -6.98 -28.14
C GLU A 66 5.25 -5.54 -28.67
N PHE A 67 5.04 -4.56 -27.80
CA PHE A 67 5.13 -3.14 -28.14
C PHE A 67 6.52 -2.77 -28.66
N LEU A 68 7.59 -3.17 -27.96
CA LEU A 68 8.97 -2.89 -28.38
C LEU A 68 9.33 -3.58 -29.70
N ASN A 69 8.90 -4.82 -29.92
CA ASN A 69 9.11 -5.57 -31.16
C ASN A 69 8.47 -4.87 -32.37
N LYS A 70 7.32 -4.21 -32.17
CA LYS A 70 6.65 -3.41 -33.21
C LYS A 70 7.32 -2.05 -33.39
N GLN A 71 7.76 -1.40 -32.31
CA GLN A 71 8.28 -0.03 -32.35
C GLN A 71 9.75 0.05 -32.82
N LEU A 72 10.59 -0.91 -32.45
CA LEU A 72 12.02 -0.90 -32.77
C LEU A 72 12.31 -0.82 -34.28
N PRO A 73 11.63 -1.58 -35.17
CA PRO A 73 11.80 -1.42 -36.61
C PRO A 73 11.43 -0.03 -37.13
N MET A 74 10.38 0.59 -36.58
CA MET A 74 9.97 1.94 -36.96
C MET A 74 11.03 2.97 -36.54
N VAL A 75 11.49 2.91 -35.29
CA VAL A 75 12.55 3.80 -34.78
C VAL A 75 13.86 3.59 -35.53
N ARG A 76 14.18 2.34 -35.90
CA ARG A 76 15.34 2.04 -36.74
C ARG A 76 15.23 2.69 -38.12
N SER A 77 14.08 2.55 -38.77
CA SER A 77 13.83 3.16 -40.08
C SER A 77 13.90 4.70 -40.03
N ASP A 78 13.38 5.30 -38.96
CA ASP A 78 13.45 6.76 -38.77
C ASP A 78 14.90 7.23 -38.57
N LEU A 79 15.70 6.46 -37.82
CA LEU A 79 17.13 6.70 -37.64
C LEU A 79 17.89 6.56 -38.96
N ASP A 80 17.65 5.50 -39.74
CA ASP A 80 18.27 5.30 -41.04
C ASP A 80 17.95 6.48 -41.99
N SER A 81 16.69 6.96 -41.98
CA SER A 81 16.28 8.14 -42.75
C SER A 81 17.00 9.42 -42.30
N ALA A 82 17.23 9.60 -41.00
CA ALA A 82 17.96 10.74 -40.47
C ALA A 82 19.45 10.67 -40.83
N GLU A 83 20.06 9.48 -40.74
CA GLU A 83 21.44 9.23 -41.13
C GLU A 83 21.65 9.53 -42.63
N ASP A 84 20.74 9.08 -43.48
CA ASP A 84 20.77 9.36 -44.92
C ASP A 84 20.68 10.86 -45.22
N LYS A 85 19.76 11.59 -44.57
CA LYS A 85 19.65 13.06 -44.73
C LYS A 85 20.92 13.79 -44.31
N LEU A 86 21.54 13.38 -43.19
CA LEU A 86 22.81 13.95 -42.73
C LEU A 86 23.93 13.65 -43.71
N ASN A 87 24.03 12.42 -44.20
CA ASN A 87 25.03 12.00 -45.17
C ASN A 87 24.87 12.76 -46.50
N ASP A 88 23.65 12.92 -46.99
CA ASP A 88 23.36 13.69 -48.20
C ASP A 88 23.71 15.17 -48.05
N PHE A 89 23.40 15.77 -46.90
CA PHE A 89 23.77 17.14 -46.61
C PHE A 89 25.30 17.32 -46.59
N ARG A 90 26.03 16.39 -45.95
CA ARG A 90 27.50 16.41 -45.92
C ARG A 90 28.11 16.25 -47.32
N LYS A 91 27.56 15.38 -48.17
CA LYS A 91 28.01 15.19 -49.57
C LYS A 91 27.82 16.44 -50.42
N ARG A 92 26.70 17.16 -50.27
CA ARG A 92 26.38 18.34 -51.11
C ARG A 92 27.17 19.59 -50.73
N ASN A 93 27.61 19.70 -49.48
CA ASN A 93 28.26 20.90 -48.94
C ASN A 93 29.76 20.69 -48.66
N ASP A 94 30.43 19.79 -49.37
CA ASP A 94 31.89 19.51 -49.23
C ASP A 94 32.34 19.19 -47.79
N SER A 95 31.60 18.34 -47.08
CA SER A 95 31.92 17.90 -45.72
C SER A 95 32.19 19.05 -44.75
N VAL A 96 31.21 19.96 -44.60
CA VAL A 96 31.24 20.96 -43.52
C VAL A 96 31.27 20.24 -42.18
N ASP A 97 32.37 20.41 -41.44
CA ASP A 97 32.41 20.00 -40.04
C ASP A 97 31.74 21.05 -39.15
N LEU A 98 31.11 20.59 -38.07
CA LEU A 98 30.58 21.46 -37.04
C LEU A 98 31.71 22.26 -36.39
N SER A 99 31.51 23.56 -36.20
CA SER A 99 32.44 24.35 -35.40
C SER A 99 32.50 23.82 -33.96
N LEU A 100 33.58 24.10 -33.23
CA LEU A 100 33.69 23.68 -31.83
C LEU A 100 32.55 24.23 -30.96
N GLU A 101 32.07 25.46 -31.25
CA GLU A 101 30.90 26.02 -30.58
C GLU A 101 29.62 25.26 -30.94
N ALA A 102 29.39 24.99 -32.24
CA ALA A 102 28.21 24.26 -32.68
C ALA A 102 28.17 22.83 -32.14
N LYS A 103 29.32 22.15 -32.08
CA LYS A 103 29.45 20.82 -31.46
C LYS A 103 29.15 20.87 -29.97
N SER A 104 29.67 21.84 -29.22
CA SER A 104 29.36 21.98 -27.80
C SER A 104 27.88 22.23 -27.55
N VAL A 105 27.21 23.01 -28.41
CA VAL A 105 25.76 23.25 -28.32
C VAL A 105 24.98 21.98 -28.67
N LEU A 106 25.42 21.24 -29.69
CA LEU A 106 24.84 19.95 -30.05
C LEU A 106 24.89 18.96 -28.88
N ASP A 107 26.06 18.78 -28.27
CA ASP A 107 26.25 17.88 -27.12
C ASP A 107 25.30 18.23 -25.97
N GLN A 108 25.15 19.54 -25.68
CA GLN A 108 24.22 20.03 -24.67
C GLN A 108 22.75 19.75 -25.03
N ILE A 109 22.36 19.98 -26.28
CA ILE A 109 20.99 19.71 -26.75
C ILE A 109 20.69 18.22 -26.67
N VAL A 110 21.59 17.36 -27.14
CA VAL A 110 21.42 15.90 -27.12
C VAL A 110 21.32 15.41 -25.67
N ASN A 111 22.12 15.93 -24.76
CA ASN A 111 22.00 15.60 -23.34
C ASN A 111 20.64 16.03 -22.75
N VAL A 112 20.16 17.24 -23.05
CA VAL A 112 18.85 17.72 -22.59
C VAL A 112 17.71 16.90 -23.20
N ASP A 113 17.76 16.58 -24.49
CA ASP A 113 16.75 15.75 -25.16
C ASP A 113 16.75 14.31 -24.61
N ASN A 114 17.92 13.74 -24.29
CA ASN A 114 17.99 12.44 -23.62
C ASN A 114 17.31 12.47 -22.24
N GLN A 115 17.55 13.50 -21.43
CA GLN A 115 16.88 13.66 -20.14
C GLN A 115 15.37 13.86 -20.30
N LEU A 116 14.93 14.62 -21.32
CA LEU A 116 13.50 14.80 -21.61
C LEU A 116 12.83 13.49 -22.05
N ASN A 117 13.51 12.68 -22.88
CA ASN A 117 13.04 11.37 -23.28
C ASN A 117 12.91 10.44 -22.07
N GLU A 118 13.92 10.40 -21.19
CA GLU A 118 13.87 9.62 -19.94
C GLU A 118 12.70 10.05 -19.04
N LEU A 119 12.48 11.36 -18.87
CA LEU A 119 11.34 11.87 -18.11
C LEU A 119 9.99 11.50 -18.76
N THR A 120 9.92 11.44 -20.08
CA THR A 120 8.71 11.03 -20.80
C THR A 120 8.38 9.56 -20.53
N PHE A 121 9.39 8.68 -20.50
CA PHE A 121 9.20 7.29 -20.10
C PHE A 121 8.72 7.18 -18.65
N ARG A 122 9.38 7.89 -17.71
CA ARG A 122 8.97 7.93 -16.30
C ARG A 122 7.55 8.49 -16.12
N GLU A 123 7.15 9.48 -16.91
CA GLU A 123 5.80 10.02 -16.89
C GLU A 123 4.78 8.93 -17.23
N SER A 124 5.06 8.12 -18.26
CA SER A 124 4.20 7.00 -18.64
C SER A 124 4.03 6.00 -17.50
N GLU A 125 5.11 5.61 -16.82
CA GLU A 125 5.09 4.71 -15.67
C GLU A 125 4.32 5.29 -14.47
N ILE A 126 4.61 6.54 -14.10
CA ILE A 126 4.00 7.21 -12.95
C ILE A 126 2.52 7.48 -13.20
N SER A 127 2.12 7.81 -14.44
CA SER A 127 0.72 8.08 -14.80
C SER A 127 -0.20 6.86 -14.65
N GLN A 128 0.35 5.65 -14.65
CA GLN A 128 -0.41 4.42 -14.38
C GLN A 128 -0.66 4.20 -12.89
N LEU A 129 0.19 4.76 -12.02
CA LEU A 129 0.18 4.51 -10.57
C LEU A 129 -0.37 5.69 -9.76
N TYR A 130 -0.23 6.92 -10.28
CA TYR A 130 -0.51 8.15 -9.56
C TYR A 130 -1.37 9.11 -10.38
N THR A 131 -2.15 9.93 -9.68
CA THR A 131 -2.91 11.03 -10.30
C THR A 131 -1.99 12.23 -10.57
N LYS A 132 -2.43 13.13 -11.45
CA LYS A 132 -1.67 14.35 -11.80
C LYS A 132 -1.42 15.28 -10.60
N GLU A 133 -2.20 15.15 -9.54
CA GLU A 133 -2.07 15.96 -8.33
C GLU A 133 -1.00 15.45 -7.36
N HIS A 134 -0.52 14.22 -7.55
CA HIS A 134 0.44 13.60 -6.66
C HIS A 134 1.79 14.37 -6.65
N PRO A 135 2.45 14.56 -5.49
CA PRO A 135 3.69 15.33 -5.39
C PRO A 135 4.80 14.84 -6.34
N THR A 136 4.91 13.53 -6.56
CA THR A 136 5.91 12.96 -7.49
C THR A 136 5.65 13.35 -8.94
N TYR A 137 4.39 13.37 -9.38
CA TYR A 137 4.02 13.79 -10.73
C TYR A 137 4.30 15.29 -10.93
N LYS A 138 3.98 16.12 -9.92
CA LYS A 138 4.29 17.57 -9.97
C LYS A 138 5.79 17.85 -10.06
N ALA A 139 6.60 17.16 -9.25
CA ALA A 139 8.06 17.31 -9.28
C ALA A 139 8.65 16.90 -10.65
N LEU A 140 8.14 15.82 -11.25
CA LEU A 140 8.53 15.37 -12.59
C LEU A 140 8.22 16.44 -13.65
N MET A 141 7.02 17.02 -13.60
CA MET A 141 6.56 18.04 -14.55
C MET A 141 7.37 19.33 -14.44
N GLU A 142 7.73 19.75 -13.22
CA GLU A 142 8.58 20.92 -12.99
C GLU A 142 10.00 20.70 -13.54
N LYS A 143 10.56 19.50 -13.34
CA LYS A 143 11.86 19.16 -13.91
C LYS A 143 11.81 19.14 -15.44
N ARG A 144 10.74 18.59 -16.02
CA ARG A 144 10.51 18.59 -17.48
C ARG A 144 10.44 20.01 -18.04
N LYS A 145 9.71 20.90 -17.37
CA LYS A 145 9.61 22.32 -17.74
C LYS A 145 10.97 23.01 -17.73
N THR A 146 11.76 22.80 -16.67
CA THR A 146 13.11 23.37 -16.56
C THR A 146 14.01 22.97 -17.74
N LEU A 147 13.98 21.69 -18.12
CA LEU A 147 14.75 21.20 -19.27
C LEU A 147 14.22 21.71 -20.62
N GLN A 148 12.90 21.89 -20.74
CA GLN A 148 12.31 22.52 -21.93
C GLN A 148 12.75 23.99 -22.07
N ASP A 149 12.81 24.72 -20.97
CA ASP A 149 13.31 26.11 -20.96
C ASP A 149 14.80 26.18 -21.30
N GLU A 150 15.60 25.23 -20.79
CA GLU A 150 17.02 25.09 -21.14
C GLU A 150 17.21 24.79 -22.63
N ARG A 151 16.48 23.81 -23.17
CA ARG A 151 16.46 23.53 -24.61
C ARG A 151 16.06 24.75 -25.44
N GLY A 152 15.09 25.54 -24.96
CA GLY A 152 14.67 26.78 -25.59
C GLY A 152 15.80 27.82 -25.66
N LYS A 153 16.64 27.92 -24.62
CA LYS A 153 17.83 28.78 -24.63
C LYS A 153 18.89 28.30 -25.63
N LEU A 154 19.14 26.99 -25.69
CA LEU A 154 20.08 26.41 -26.64
C LEU A 154 19.62 26.61 -28.09
N ASN A 155 18.32 26.43 -28.37
CA ASN A 155 17.75 26.69 -29.69
C ASN A 155 17.91 28.14 -30.16
N LYS A 156 17.83 29.12 -29.23
CA LYS A 156 18.12 30.53 -29.56
C LYS A 156 19.58 30.74 -29.97
N ARG A 157 20.51 29.99 -29.37
CA ARG A 157 21.93 30.04 -29.72
C ARG A 157 22.22 29.36 -31.06
N VAL A 158 21.49 28.29 -31.39
CA VAL A 158 21.51 27.71 -32.74
C VAL A 158 21.01 28.73 -33.76
N ALA A 159 19.93 29.47 -33.48
CA ALA A 159 19.38 30.47 -34.41
C ALA A 159 20.33 31.63 -34.74
N THR A 160 21.37 31.87 -33.92
CA THR A 160 22.41 32.88 -34.22
C THR A 160 23.55 32.36 -35.11
N MET A 161 23.60 31.06 -35.40
CA MET A 161 24.63 30.46 -36.25
C MET A 161 24.31 30.65 -37.74
N PRO A 162 25.30 30.52 -38.64
CA PRO A 162 25.05 30.48 -40.09
C PRO A 162 24.09 29.35 -40.48
N GLU A 163 23.27 29.54 -41.52
CA GLU A 163 22.24 28.56 -41.94
C GLU A 163 22.80 27.15 -42.17
N THR A 164 24.00 27.05 -42.74
CA THR A 164 24.67 25.76 -42.96
C THR A 164 25.01 25.04 -41.66
N GLN A 165 25.44 25.78 -40.62
CA GLN A 165 25.73 25.25 -39.28
C GLN A 165 24.44 24.88 -38.53
N GLN A 166 23.36 25.64 -38.73
CA GLN A 166 22.05 25.30 -38.16
C GLN A 166 21.52 23.98 -38.70
N GLU A 167 21.57 23.79 -40.03
CA GLU A 167 21.01 22.62 -40.67
C GLU A 167 21.84 21.35 -40.37
N ILE A 168 23.17 21.43 -40.41
CA ILE A 168 24.00 20.28 -40.02
C ILE A 168 23.83 19.93 -38.54
N LEU A 169 23.68 20.92 -37.65
CA LEU A 169 23.42 20.68 -36.23
C LEU A 169 22.08 19.99 -36.04
N ARG A 170 21.03 20.46 -36.73
CA ARG A 170 19.69 19.86 -36.66
C ARG A 170 19.71 18.40 -37.11
N LEU A 171 20.33 18.11 -38.25
CA LEU A 171 20.48 16.75 -38.78
C LEU A 171 21.33 15.87 -37.86
N SER A 172 22.42 16.41 -37.32
CA SER A 172 23.28 15.68 -36.37
C SER A 172 22.55 15.36 -35.07
N ARG A 173 21.76 16.31 -34.54
CA ARG A 173 20.91 16.10 -33.37
C ARG A 173 19.87 15.00 -33.62
N ASP A 174 19.21 15.04 -34.77
CA ASP A 174 18.17 14.06 -35.11
C ASP A 174 18.79 12.64 -35.17
N VAL A 175 20.00 12.49 -35.71
CA VAL A 175 20.76 11.22 -35.71
C VAL A 175 21.21 10.81 -34.31
N GLU A 176 21.86 11.70 -33.55
CA GLU A 176 22.42 11.37 -32.24
C GLU A 176 21.32 11.06 -31.21
N SER A 177 20.25 11.85 -31.19
CA SER A 177 19.08 11.59 -30.34
C SER A 177 18.35 10.31 -30.76
N GLY A 178 18.13 10.11 -32.07
CA GLY A 178 17.51 8.90 -32.60
C GLY A 178 18.30 7.64 -32.24
N ARG A 179 19.63 7.70 -32.35
CA ARG A 179 20.52 6.60 -31.96
C ARG A 179 20.46 6.32 -30.46
N ALA A 180 20.43 7.34 -29.63
CA ALA A 180 20.31 7.17 -28.17
C ALA A 180 18.97 6.49 -27.80
N VAL A 181 17.85 6.94 -28.39
CA VAL A 181 16.53 6.33 -28.17
C VAL A 181 16.49 4.89 -28.67
N TYR A 182 17.01 4.61 -29.87
CA TYR A 182 17.08 3.25 -30.40
C TYR A 182 17.84 2.32 -29.46
N MET A 183 19.02 2.73 -28.99
CA MET A 183 19.82 1.92 -28.06
C MET A 183 19.11 1.72 -26.72
N GLN A 184 18.41 2.73 -26.20
CA GLN A 184 17.63 2.59 -24.97
C GLN A 184 16.49 1.58 -25.13
N LEU A 185 15.74 1.65 -26.23
CA LEU A 185 14.67 0.69 -26.52
C LEU A 185 15.21 -0.73 -26.73
N LEU A 186 16.35 -0.86 -27.42
CA LEU A 186 17.01 -2.14 -27.63
C LEU A 186 17.48 -2.75 -26.30
N ASN A 187 18.11 -1.96 -25.44
CA ASN A 187 18.52 -2.40 -24.11
C ASN A 187 17.30 -2.84 -23.29
N ARG A 188 16.23 -2.06 -23.30
CA ARG A 188 14.99 -2.39 -22.58
C ARG A 188 14.36 -3.68 -23.10
N GLN A 189 14.36 -3.91 -24.41
CA GLN A 189 13.91 -5.16 -25.01
C GLN A 189 14.77 -6.35 -24.54
N GLN A 190 16.10 -6.18 -24.53
CA GLN A 190 17.02 -7.23 -24.06
C GLN A 190 16.82 -7.56 -22.58
N GLU A 191 16.67 -6.54 -21.73
CA GLU A 191 16.33 -6.73 -20.30
C GLU A 191 15.03 -7.50 -20.13
N LEU A 192 13.97 -7.13 -20.85
CA LEU A 192 12.69 -7.82 -20.77
C LEU A 192 12.75 -9.26 -21.28
N ASN A 193 13.56 -9.55 -22.31
CA ASN A 193 13.81 -10.92 -22.78
C ASN A 193 14.51 -11.78 -21.71
N ILE A 194 15.45 -11.19 -20.96
CA ILE A 194 16.11 -11.85 -19.83
C ILE A 194 15.11 -12.05 -18.69
N ALA A 195 14.32 -11.02 -18.34
CA ALA A 195 13.33 -11.07 -17.28
C ALA A 195 12.24 -12.12 -17.53
N LYS A 196 11.71 -12.19 -18.77
CA LYS A 196 10.75 -13.21 -19.21
C LYS A 196 11.30 -14.62 -19.01
N SER A 197 12.59 -14.82 -19.23
CA SER A 197 13.27 -16.12 -19.06
C SER A 197 13.55 -16.46 -17.59
N SER A 198 13.58 -15.47 -16.69
CA SER A 198 13.95 -15.63 -15.29
C SER A 198 12.76 -15.96 -14.36
N ALA A 199 11.51 -15.73 -14.81
CA ALA A 199 10.28 -15.98 -14.05
C ALA A 199 10.26 -15.36 -12.62
N ILE A 200 10.94 -14.22 -12.45
CA ILE A 200 11.03 -13.51 -11.17
C ILE A 200 9.87 -12.51 -11.08
N GLY A 201 9.06 -12.62 -10.02
CA GLY A 201 8.04 -11.63 -9.66
C GLY A 201 8.61 -10.51 -8.78
N ASN A 202 7.81 -9.48 -8.50
CA ASN A 202 8.21 -8.38 -7.60
C ASN A 202 7.88 -8.65 -6.12
N VAL A 203 7.32 -9.82 -5.81
CA VAL A 203 7.03 -10.30 -4.45
C VAL A 203 7.92 -11.49 -4.13
N ARG A 204 8.40 -11.55 -2.89
CA ARG A 204 9.18 -12.69 -2.38
C ARG A 204 8.68 -13.10 -1.00
N ILE A 205 8.53 -14.40 -0.79
CA ILE A 205 8.26 -14.97 0.54
C ILE A 205 9.58 -14.94 1.32
N ILE A 206 9.59 -14.21 2.44
CA ILE A 206 10.77 -14.08 3.31
C ILE A 206 10.82 -15.27 4.29
N ASP A 207 9.72 -15.48 5.01
CA ASP A 207 9.58 -16.55 6.00
C ASP A 207 8.37 -17.43 5.68
N SER A 208 8.51 -18.75 5.87
CA SER A 208 7.40 -19.70 5.79
C SER A 208 6.44 -19.55 6.97
N ALA A 209 5.17 -19.93 6.82
CA ALA A 209 4.21 -19.82 7.91
C ALA A 209 4.60 -20.69 9.11
N VAL A 210 4.56 -20.11 10.31
CA VAL A 210 4.83 -20.80 11.57
C VAL A 210 3.65 -20.64 12.54
N THR A 211 3.40 -21.65 13.35
CA THR A 211 2.29 -21.66 14.32
C THR A 211 2.77 -21.32 15.72
N GLN A 212 1.97 -20.58 16.47
CA GLN A 212 2.25 -20.37 17.89
C GLN A 212 1.94 -21.64 18.69
N HIS A 213 2.89 -22.08 19.52
CA HIS A 213 2.75 -23.26 20.37
C HIS A 213 1.76 -23.07 21.54
N LYS A 214 1.38 -21.82 21.83
CA LYS A 214 0.42 -21.47 22.90
C LYS A 214 -0.79 -20.77 22.29
N PRO A 215 -2.02 -21.06 22.77
CA PRO A 215 -3.23 -20.42 22.25
C PRO A 215 -3.23 -18.91 22.55
N VAL A 216 -3.48 -18.11 21.53
CA VAL A 216 -3.44 -16.64 21.61
C VAL A 216 -4.69 -16.06 22.28
N LYS A 217 -5.83 -16.74 22.14
CA LYS A 217 -7.14 -16.40 22.73
C LYS A 217 -7.92 -17.68 23.10
N PRO A 218 -8.81 -17.63 24.10
CA PRO A 218 -9.01 -16.55 25.08
C PRO A 218 -7.93 -16.56 26.17
N LYS A 219 -7.59 -15.37 26.70
CA LYS A 219 -6.66 -15.24 27.84
C LYS A 219 -7.36 -15.73 29.11
N LYS A 220 -7.08 -16.97 29.54
CA LYS A 220 -7.76 -17.64 30.67
C LYS A 220 -7.88 -16.76 31.92
N ILE A 221 -6.85 -16.00 32.26
CA ILE A 221 -6.83 -15.08 33.42
C ILE A 221 -7.92 -14.00 33.31
N ILE A 222 -8.06 -13.38 32.13
CA ILE A 222 -9.07 -12.34 31.90
C ILE A 222 -10.47 -12.93 32.02
N VAL A 223 -10.68 -14.14 31.47
CA VAL A 223 -11.98 -14.83 31.56
C VAL A 223 -12.35 -15.14 33.01
N VAL A 224 -11.39 -15.63 33.80
CA VAL A 224 -11.61 -15.93 35.23
C VAL A 224 -11.92 -14.65 36.04
N LEU A 225 -11.16 -13.58 35.84
CA LEU A 225 -11.40 -12.30 36.52
C LEU A 225 -12.76 -11.69 36.15
N ALA A 226 -13.12 -11.72 34.86
CA ALA A 226 -14.42 -11.26 34.40
C ALA A 226 -15.56 -12.10 35.01
N GLY A 227 -15.39 -13.42 35.06
CA GLY A 227 -16.35 -14.33 35.70
C GLY A 227 -16.53 -14.06 37.19
N LEU A 228 -15.44 -13.82 37.92
CA LEU A 228 -15.48 -13.49 39.35
C LEU A 228 -16.19 -12.15 39.60
N PHE A 229 -15.89 -11.14 38.79
CA PHE A 229 -16.54 -9.83 38.88
C PHE A 229 -18.05 -9.92 38.61
N ILE A 230 -18.45 -10.60 37.53
CA ILE A 230 -19.86 -10.84 37.21
C ILE A 230 -20.54 -11.62 38.35
N GLY A 231 -19.87 -12.62 38.92
CA GLY A 231 -20.38 -13.37 40.07
C GLY A 231 -20.63 -12.50 41.31
N LEU A 232 -19.71 -11.58 41.62
CA LEU A 232 -19.87 -10.61 42.72
C LEU A 232 -21.01 -9.62 42.46
N VAL A 233 -21.14 -9.13 41.23
CA VAL A 233 -22.24 -8.24 40.87
C VAL A 233 -23.58 -8.95 41.02
N ILE A 234 -23.69 -10.17 40.49
CA ILE A 234 -24.93 -10.98 40.61
C ILE A 234 -25.26 -11.25 42.07
N SER A 235 -24.28 -11.58 42.92
CA SER A 235 -24.54 -11.88 44.33
C SER A 235 -25.08 -10.66 45.09
N VAL A 236 -24.45 -9.48 44.90
CA VAL A 236 -24.91 -8.22 45.50
C VAL A 236 -26.29 -7.84 44.97
N SER A 237 -26.51 -7.93 43.66
CA SER A 237 -27.82 -7.65 43.05
C SER A 237 -28.92 -8.55 43.59
N LEU A 238 -28.65 -9.85 43.77
CA LEU A 238 -29.64 -10.81 44.27
C LEU A 238 -30.00 -10.50 45.73
N VAL A 239 -29.02 -10.10 46.56
CA VAL A 239 -29.26 -9.62 47.92
C VAL A 239 -30.12 -8.34 47.91
N LEU A 240 -29.80 -7.35 47.08
CA LEU A 240 -30.57 -6.11 46.97
C LEU A 240 -32.00 -6.34 46.49
N VAL A 241 -32.20 -7.20 45.48
CA VAL A 241 -33.54 -7.59 45.01
C VAL A 241 -34.32 -8.28 46.13
N ARG A 242 -33.67 -9.14 46.91
CA ARG A 242 -34.30 -9.80 48.07
C ARG A 242 -34.66 -8.79 49.17
N ILE A 243 -33.89 -7.73 49.36
CA ILE A 243 -34.22 -6.64 50.29
C ILE A 243 -35.39 -5.82 49.76
N LEU A 244 -35.39 -5.41 48.48
CA LEU A 244 -36.49 -4.64 47.88
C LEU A 244 -37.82 -5.41 47.85
N LEU A 245 -37.78 -6.73 47.68
CA LEU A 245 -38.97 -7.60 47.74
C LEU A 245 -39.42 -7.91 49.17
N ARG A 246 -38.60 -7.64 50.20
CA ARG A 246 -39.05 -7.69 51.59
C ARG A 246 -39.85 -6.42 51.89
N LYS A 247 -41.16 -6.49 51.69
CA LYS A 247 -42.10 -5.54 52.28
C LYS A 247 -42.25 -5.87 53.77
N GLY A 248 -41.42 -5.23 54.60
CA GLY A 248 -41.53 -5.24 56.07
C GLY A 248 -41.35 -3.82 56.59
N ILE A 249 -41.99 -3.49 57.71
CA ILE A 249 -41.84 -2.20 58.37
C ILE A 249 -40.58 -2.27 59.24
N GLU A 250 -39.54 -1.53 58.85
CA GLU A 250 -38.23 -1.62 59.51
C GLU A 250 -37.97 -0.47 60.49
N THR A 251 -38.72 0.63 60.39
CA THR A 251 -38.57 1.77 61.30
C THR A 251 -39.90 2.21 61.91
N PRO A 252 -39.90 2.71 63.15
CA PRO A 252 -41.12 3.18 63.81
C PRO A 252 -41.78 4.36 63.09
N GLU A 253 -41.01 5.20 62.39
CA GLU A 253 -41.58 6.32 61.61
C GLU A 253 -42.49 5.83 60.46
N GLN A 254 -42.20 4.66 59.87
CA GLN A 254 -43.06 4.06 58.84
C GLN A 254 -44.43 3.62 59.39
N LEU A 255 -44.52 3.30 60.69
CA LEU A 255 -45.79 2.98 61.37
C LEU A 255 -46.59 4.25 61.69
N GLU A 256 -45.90 5.34 62.07
CA GLU A 256 -46.54 6.63 62.35
C GLU A 256 -47.14 7.26 61.09
N GLU A 257 -46.49 7.15 59.93
CA GLU A 257 -47.01 7.62 58.64
C GLU A 257 -48.27 6.85 58.18
N LEU A 258 -48.41 5.59 58.62
CA LEU A 258 -49.61 4.76 58.43
C LEU A 258 -50.71 5.03 59.49
N GLY A 259 -50.51 6.01 60.37
CA GLY A 259 -51.50 6.45 61.38
C GLY A 259 -51.47 5.64 62.69
N ILE A 260 -50.39 4.88 62.94
CA ILE A 260 -50.22 4.06 64.15
C ILE A 260 -49.20 4.75 65.07
N ASN A 261 -49.65 5.26 66.22
CA ASN A 261 -48.76 5.92 67.18
C ASN A 261 -47.79 4.94 67.84
N VAL A 262 -46.49 5.25 67.78
CA VAL A 262 -45.43 4.44 68.40
C VAL A 262 -45.01 5.08 69.73
N TYR A 263 -45.37 4.44 70.85
CA TYR A 263 -45.18 5.02 72.19
C TYR A 263 -43.82 4.69 72.85
N ALA A 264 -43.16 3.60 72.43
CA ALA A 264 -41.83 3.24 72.93
C ALA A 264 -41.14 2.27 71.97
N SER A 265 -39.87 2.50 71.67
CA SER A 265 -39.01 1.52 71.00
C SER A 265 -38.23 0.74 72.07
N ILE A 266 -38.38 -0.59 72.08
CA ILE A 266 -37.66 -1.47 73.01
C ILE A 266 -36.44 -2.03 72.28
N PRO A 267 -35.20 -1.65 72.65
CA PRO A 267 -34.02 -2.21 72.03
C PRO A 267 -33.89 -3.69 72.40
N VAL A 268 -33.73 -4.54 71.40
CA VAL A 268 -33.50 -5.97 71.60
C VAL A 268 -32.04 -6.19 71.99
N SER A 269 -31.81 -6.90 73.11
CA SER A 269 -30.47 -7.28 73.58
C SER A 269 -29.85 -8.37 72.68
N GLU A 270 -28.56 -8.24 72.36
CA GLU A 270 -27.82 -9.11 71.42
C GLU A 270 -27.76 -10.61 71.78
N SER A 271 -28.18 -11.00 73.00
CA SER A 271 -28.04 -12.38 73.48
C SER A 271 -29.19 -13.33 73.10
N ASN A 272 -30.29 -12.88 72.49
CA ASN A 272 -31.36 -13.81 72.06
C ASN A 272 -32.32 -13.24 70.97
N PRO A 273 -32.16 -13.61 69.67
CA PRO A 273 -32.90 -12.99 68.57
C PRO A 273 -34.22 -13.67 68.18
N LYS A 274 -34.76 -14.60 68.97
CA LYS A 274 -36.03 -15.28 68.65
C LYS A 274 -37.06 -15.14 69.77
N ASN A 275 -38.19 -14.55 69.39
CA ASN A 275 -39.44 -14.36 70.12
C ASN A 275 -39.50 -13.17 71.08
N VAL A 276 -39.97 -12.03 70.57
CA VAL A 276 -40.79 -11.12 71.36
C VAL A 276 -42.09 -10.89 70.60
N ILE A 277 -43.10 -11.66 70.97
CA ILE A 277 -44.49 -11.45 70.56
C ILE A 277 -44.92 -10.14 71.23
N ALA A 278 -45.23 -9.12 70.43
CA ALA A 278 -45.87 -7.93 70.93
C ALA A 278 -47.19 -8.33 71.62
N LYS A 279 -47.27 -8.17 72.94
CA LYS A 279 -48.54 -8.28 73.65
C LYS A 279 -49.34 -7.01 73.35
N THR A 280 -50.32 -7.13 72.48
CA THR A 280 -51.39 -6.14 72.33
C THR A 280 -52.31 -6.27 73.54
N THR A 281 -52.32 -5.26 74.40
CA THR A 281 -53.40 -5.09 75.40
C THR A 281 -54.42 -4.14 74.80
N LYS A 282 -55.68 -4.56 74.91
CA LYS A 282 -56.91 -3.95 74.39
C LYS A 282 -57.11 -2.50 74.82
#